data_AF-A0A4Q4BPB4-F1
#
_entry.id   AF-A0A4Q4BPB4-F1
#
_cell.length_a   1.000
_cell.length_b   1.000
_cell.length_c   1.000
_cell.angle_alpha   90.00
_cell.angle_beta   90.00
_cell.angle_gamma   90.00
#
_symmetry.space_group_name_H-M   'P 1'
#
loop_
_entity.id
_entity.type
_entity.pdbx_description
1 polymer ?
#
loop_
_entity_poly.entity_id
_entity_poly.type
_entity_poly.pdbx_seq_one_letter_code
_entity_poly.pdbx_strand_id
1 'polypeptide(L)'
;VLEQTTRLVVARQRAYAAALGIPWGISESSYNARDLEMTYQYSNFGVPGLGLKRGLSENRVIAPYATGLAAMVDPVAAVENYAALASIGAEGRFGFYEAVDFTPSRLPSNEDHAIVRSFMAHHQGMTITAIANTLQDGRLRDRFHAEPMIQGAELLLQERIPRDVASAPPRATEVLVAPVEQLDAPVVRTFDKPSTQPATAHLLSNGNYGVMLTPTGEGYSRWRDMAVTRWRDESAQAALGAFVFLHDRETREVWSSAVQPTRAGADHHRAVFCEHHAAFTHHEQRLTTTTEIVVSAEDDAEARRITLTNSGRRPREIDLTSYAELVLAPPSSDQAHPAFSKMFVVTDYLPELGVIIATRRRRSPHDPEVWAAHIAVVEGEDTAPIQIETDRARFVGRGRSI
;
A
#
# COMPACT_ATOMS: atom_id res chain seq x y z
N VAL A 1 -22.27 15.11 -18.77
CA VAL A 1 -20.83 14.85 -19.01
C VAL A 1 -20.47 13.47 -18.50
N LEU A 2 -20.48 13.24 -17.18
CA LEU A 2 -20.18 11.93 -16.58
C LEU A 2 -21.00 10.77 -17.16
N GLU A 3 -22.32 10.92 -17.33
CA GLU A 3 -23.16 9.88 -17.96
C GLU A 3 -22.70 9.52 -19.39
N GLN A 4 -22.36 10.53 -20.20
CA GLN A 4 -21.85 10.32 -21.57
C GLN A 4 -20.47 9.67 -21.54
N THR A 5 -19.60 10.08 -20.61
CA THR A 5 -18.29 9.45 -20.40
C THR A 5 -18.45 7.97 -20.05
N THR A 6 -19.33 7.62 -19.11
CA THR A 6 -19.55 6.23 -18.70
C THR A 6 -20.09 5.39 -19.85
N ARG A 7 -21.03 5.91 -20.65
CA ARG A 7 -21.51 5.24 -21.88
C ARG A 7 -20.39 4.98 -22.88
N LEU A 8 -19.53 5.96 -23.12
CA LEU A 8 -18.38 5.83 -24.03
C LEU A 8 -17.33 4.84 -23.50
N VAL A 9 -17.09 4.82 -22.19
CA VAL A 9 -16.20 3.85 -21.53
C VAL A 9 -16.70 2.41 -21.74
N VAL A 10 -17.98 2.15 -21.49
CA VAL A 10 -18.58 0.82 -21.71
C VAL A 10 -18.53 0.44 -23.20
N ALA A 11 -18.83 1.37 -24.10
CA ALA A 11 -18.73 1.12 -25.55
C ALA A 11 -17.30 0.76 -25.98
N ARG A 12 -16.30 1.46 -25.44
CA ARG A 12 -14.88 1.22 -25.75
C ARG A 12 -14.37 -0.11 -25.17
N GLN A 13 -14.80 -0.48 -23.96
CA GLN A 13 -14.56 -1.81 -23.38
C GLN A 13 -15.05 -2.92 -24.30
N ARG A 14 -16.30 -2.82 -24.76
CA ARG A 14 -16.92 -3.77 -25.70
C ARG A 14 -16.18 -3.84 -27.03
N ALA A 15 -15.89 -2.69 -27.64
CA ALA A 15 -15.21 -2.62 -28.93
C ALA A 15 -13.80 -3.22 -28.88
N TYR A 16 -13.05 -2.97 -27.80
CA TYR A 16 -11.72 -3.52 -27.62
C TYR A 16 -11.73 -5.04 -27.45
N ALA A 17 -12.59 -5.57 -26.58
CA ALA A 17 -12.71 -7.00 -26.38
C ALA A 17 -13.20 -7.74 -27.65
N ALA A 18 -14.14 -7.13 -28.39
CA ALA A 18 -14.61 -7.67 -29.66
C ALA A 18 -13.48 -7.78 -30.71
N ALA A 19 -12.57 -6.79 -30.76
CA ALA A 19 -11.40 -6.85 -31.64
C ALA A 19 -10.42 -7.99 -31.27
N LEU A 20 -10.44 -8.44 -30.01
CA LEU A 20 -9.64 -9.54 -29.50
C LEU A 20 -10.37 -10.89 -29.52
N GLY A 21 -11.67 -10.92 -29.82
CA GLY A 21 -12.48 -12.14 -29.81
C GLY A 21 -12.75 -12.70 -28.41
N ILE A 22 -12.71 -11.88 -27.36
CA ILE A 22 -12.90 -12.29 -25.96
C ILE A 22 -14.09 -11.55 -25.31
N PRO A 23 -14.66 -12.04 -24.18
CA PRO A 23 -15.63 -11.29 -23.40
C PRO A 23 -15.06 -9.94 -22.92
N TRP A 24 -15.91 -8.97 -22.61
CA TRP A 24 -15.47 -7.65 -22.11
C TRP A 24 -15.61 -7.52 -20.60
N GLY A 25 -15.03 -6.46 -20.03
CA GLY A 25 -15.01 -6.22 -18.58
C GLY A 25 -13.60 -6.19 -18.00
N ILE A 26 -12.68 -5.46 -18.66
CA ILE A 26 -11.31 -5.31 -18.16
C ILE A 26 -11.33 -4.31 -17.01
N SER A 27 -10.96 -4.77 -15.81
CA SER A 27 -10.84 -3.94 -14.62
C SER A 27 -9.83 -4.57 -13.66
N GLU A 28 -9.56 -3.87 -12.56
CA GLU A 28 -8.73 -4.36 -11.46
C GLU A 28 -9.22 -5.72 -10.97
N SER A 29 -8.35 -6.71 -10.90
CA SER A 29 -8.71 -8.09 -10.51
C SER A 29 -7.50 -8.96 -10.24
N SER A 30 -7.74 -10.15 -9.69
CA SER A 30 -6.72 -11.20 -9.73
C SER A 30 -6.50 -11.73 -11.14
N TYR A 31 -5.32 -12.29 -11.41
CA TYR A 31 -4.96 -12.83 -12.72
C TYR A 31 -4.19 -14.15 -12.59
N ASN A 32 -3.90 -14.83 -13.71
CA ASN A 32 -3.27 -16.16 -13.68
C ASN A 32 -1.75 -16.09 -13.47
N ALA A 33 -1.32 -15.42 -12.41
CA ALA A 33 0.00 -15.55 -11.82
C ALA A 33 -0.16 -15.87 -10.34
N ARG A 34 0.76 -16.67 -9.79
CA ARG A 34 0.72 -17.08 -8.38
C ARG A 34 2.05 -16.79 -7.72
N ASP A 35 2.01 -16.47 -6.43
CA ASP A 35 3.22 -16.42 -5.60
C ASP A 35 3.67 -17.83 -5.18
N LEU A 36 4.72 -17.88 -4.36
CA LEU A 36 5.28 -19.11 -3.80
C LEU A 36 4.27 -19.89 -2.93
N GLU A 37 3.24 -19.21 -2.42
CA GLU A 37 2.17 -19.80 -1.61
C GLU A 37 0.95 -20.21 -2.46
N MET A 38 1.07 -20.14 -3.79
CA MET A 38 0.04 -20.46 -4.77
C MET A 38 -1.18 -19.51 -4.72
N THR A 39 -1.01 -18.31 -4.17
CA THR A 39 -2.04 -17.27 -4.12
C THR A 39 -2.06 -16.48 -5.42
N TYR A 40 -3.24 -16.31 -6.03
CA TYR A 40 -3.39 -15.49 -7.22
C TYR A 40 -2.96 -14.05 -6.95
N GLN A 41 -2.14 -13.51 -7.83
CA GLN A 41 -1.70 -12.13 -7.76
C GLN A 41 -2.81 -11.19 -8.26
N TYR A 42 -2.77 -9.94 -7.83
CA TYR A 42 -3.80 -8.94 -8.06
C TYR A 42 -3.21 -7.69 -8.71
N SER A 43 -3.91 -7.09 -9.67
CA SER A 43 -3.41 -5.91 -10.39
C SER A 43 -4.51 -5.06 -11.02
N ASN A 44 -4.11 -3.86 -11.43
CA ASN A 44 -4.94 -2.92 -12.16
C ASN A 44 -4.79 -3.14 -13.67
N PHE A 45 -5.87 -3.60 -14.31
CA PHE A 45 -5.97 -3.75 -15.76
C PHE A 45 -6.84 -2.64 -16.36
N GLY A 46 -6.64 -2.35 -17.65
CA GLY A 46 -7.41 -1.31 -18.33
C GLY A 46 -7.39 -1.45 -19.84
N VAL A 47 -8.32 -0.78 -20.50
CA VAL A 47 -8.41 -0.77 -21.96
C VAL A 47 -7.47 0.29 -22.56
N PRO A 48 -6.68 -0.04 -23.59
CA PRO A 48 -5.89 0.94 -24.33
C PRO A 48 -6.74 2.11 -24.87
N GLY A 49 -6.32 3.33 -24.54
CA GLY A 49 -7.02 4.56 -24.91
C GLY A 49 -8.06 5.04 -23.89
N LEU A 50 -8.35 4.27 -22.84
CA LEU A 50 -9.11 4.75 -21.66
C LEU A 50 -8.21 5.06 -20.46
N GLY A 51 -7.09 4.35 -20.32
CA GLY A 51 -6.14 4.56 -19.23
C GLY A 51 -4.92 5.39 -19.61
N LEU A 52 -4.33 6.07 -18.61
CA LEU A 52 -3.07 6.83 -18.74
C LEU A 52 -1.82 5.92 -18.70
N LYS A 53 -1.97 4.67 -18.26
CA LYS A 53 -0.90 3.67 -18.14
C LYS A 53 -0.46 3.20 -19.55
N ARG A 54 0.84 3.12 -19.79
CA ARG A 54 1.42 2.52 -21.01
C ARG A 54 1.42 0.99 -20.88
N GLY A 55 1.34 0.25 -22.00
CA GLY A 55 1.34 -1.23 -21.99
C GLY A 55 -0.01 -1.88 -21.64
N LEU A 56 -1.11 -1.12 -21.59
CA LEU A 56 -2.45 -1.66 -21.30
C LEU A 56 -2.93 -2.76 -22.27
N SER A 57 -2.31 -2.86 -23.45
CA SER A 57 -2.62 -3.89 -24.45
C SER A 57 -2.00 -5.26 -24.16
N GLU A 58 -1.02 -5.31 -23.26
CA GLU A 58 -0.22 -6.52 -22.97
C GLU A 58 -0.98 -7.52 -22.11
N ASN A 59 -1.95 -7.03 -21.33
CA ASN A 59 -2.71 -7.83 -20.37
C ASN A 59 -4.19 -7.94 -20.80
N ARG A 60 -4.71 -9.18 -20.84
CA ARG A 60 -6.08 -9.48 -21.30
C ARG A 60 -6.84 -10.22 -20.20
N VAL A 61 -7.09 -9.53 -19.10
CA VAL A 61 -7.79 -10.09 -17.93
C VAL A 61 -9.20 -9.52 -17.86
N ILE A 62 -10.20 -10.41 -17.86
CA ILE A 62 -11.62 -10.05 -17.80
C ILE A 62 -12.14 -10.30 -16.40
N ALA A 63 -12.66 -9.25 -15.76
CA ALA A 63 -13.22 -9.28 -14.42
C ALA A 63 -14.77 -9.25 -14.52
N PRO A 64 -15.47 -10.33 -14.15
CA PRO A 64 -16.93 -10.40 -14.29
C PRO A 64 -17.70 -9.31 -13.53
N TYR A 65 -17.16 -8.77 -12.43
CA TYR A 65 -17.83 -7.68 -11.70
C TYR A 65 -17.92 -6.39 -12.52
N ALA A 66 -16.98 -6.14 -13.45
CA ALA A 66 -17.03 -4.98 -14.34
C ALA A 66 -18.22 -5.04 -15.30
N THR A 67 -18.62 -6.26 -15.70
CA THR A 67 -19.87 -6.50 -16.45
C THR A 67 -21.09 -6.10 -15.59
N GLY A 68 -21.05 -6.43 -14.30
CA GLY A 68 -22.10 -6.09 -13.34
C GLY A 68 -22.27 -4.59 -13.16
N LEU A 69 -21.15 -3.86 -13.00
CA LEU A 69 -21.15 -2.40 -12.94
C LEU A 69 -21.74 -1.78 -14.22
N ALA A 70 -21.40 -2.34 -15.39
CA ALA A 70 -21.89 -1.86 -16.67
C ALA A 70 -23.39 -2.14 -16.90
N ALA A 71 -24.03 -3.02 -16.11
CA ALA A 71 -25.48 -3.23 -16.18
C ALA A 71 -26.28 -1.97 -15.85
N MET A 72 -25.71 -1.01 -15.13
CA MET A 72 -26.32 0.31 -14.88
C MET A 72 -26.31 1.23 -16.10
N VAL A 73 -25.61 0.84 -17.17
CA VAL A 73 -25.40 1.63 -18.39
C VAL A 73 -26.03 0.96 -19.60
N ASP A 74 -25.74 -0.33 -19.79
CA ASP A 74 -26.27 -1.17 -20.88
C ASP A 74 -26.58 -2.58 -20.33
N PRO A 75 -27.78 -2.78 -19.75
CA PRO A 75 -28.15 -4.04 -19.12
C PRO A 75 -28.26 -5.21 -20.10
N VAL A 76 -28.65 -4.95 -21.34
CA VAL A 76 -28.78 -5.99 -22.37
C VAL A 76 -27.41 -6.55 -22.72
N ALA A 77 -26.44 -5.66 -23.00
CA ALA A 77 -25.07 -6.09 -23.27
C ALA A 77 -24.42 -6.81 -22.07
N ALA A 78 -24.74 -6.40 -20.84
CA ALA A 78 -24.24 -7.06 -19.64
C ALA A 78 -24.75 -8.51 -19.52
N VAL A 79 -26.03 -8.76 -19.81
CA VAL A 79 -26.61 -10.12 -19.82
C VAL A 79 -25.96 -10.99 -20.89
N GLU A 80 -25.78 -10.46 -22.11
CA GLU A 80 -25.11 -11.17 -23.20
C GLU A 80 -23.67 -11.55 -22.82
N ASN A 81 -22.94 -10.63 -22.18
CA ASN A 81 -21.56 -10.87 -21.77
C ASN A 81 -21.46 -11.87 -20.62
N TYR A 82 -22.37 -11.84 -19.65
CA TYR A 82 -22.44 -12.86 -18.61
C TYR A 82 -22.72 -14.25 -19.17
N ALA A 83 -23.58 -14.36 -20.19
CA ALA A 83 -23.79 -15.63 -20.87
C ALA A 83 -22.51 -16.11 -21.58
N ALA A 84 -21.75 -15.21 -22.20
CA ALA A 84 -20.46 -15.53 -22.80
C ALA A 84 -19.39 -15.93 -21.77
N LEU A 85 -19.37 -15.29 -20.59
CA LEU A 85 -18.48 -15.67 -19.49
C LEU A 85 -18.87 -17.03 -18.90
N ALA A 86 -20.17 -17.31 -18.76
CA ALA A 86 -20.65 -18.60 -18.27
C ALA A 86 -20.31 -19.74 -19.24
N SER A 87 -20.41 -19.52 -20.56
CA SER A 87 -20.12 -20.56 -21.56
C SER A 87 -18.65 -21.00 -21.59
N ILE A 88 -17.73 -20.15 -21.11
CA ILE A 88 -16.30 -20.47 -20.97
C ILE A 88 -15.92 -20.95 -19.56
N GLY A 89 -16.91 -21.21 -18.70
CA GLY A 89 -16.70 -21.79 -17.37
C GLY A 89 -16.35 -20.79 -16.27
N ALA A 90 -16.58 -19.48 -16.48
CA ALA A 90 -16.29 -18.46 -15.46
C ALA A 90 -17.27 -18.47 -14.28
N GLU A 91 -18.32 -19.27 -14.31
CA GLU A 91 -19.30 -19.41 -13.22
C GLU A 91 -18.95 -20.59 -12.30
N GLY A 92 -18.97 -20.34 -11.00
CA GLY A 92 -18.74 -21.31 -9.95
C GLY A 92 -19.85 -21.33 -8.91
N ARG A 93 -19.60 -22.01 -7.78
CA ARG A 93 -20.61 -22.24 -6.72
C ARG A 93 -21.22 -20.94 -6.14
N PHE A 94 -20.44 -19.87 -6.08
CA PHE A 94 -20.84 -18.59 -5.48
C PHE A 94 -21.09 -17.50 -6.52
N GLY A 95 -21.39 -17.88 -7.77
CA GLY A 95 -21.49 -16.98 -8.91
C GLY A 95 -20.19 -16.93 -9.71
N PHE A 96 -19.95 -15.82 -10.39
CA PHE A 96 -18.76 -15.69 -11.23
C PHE A 96 -17.47 -15.66 -10.40
N TYR A 97 -16.46 -16.36 -10.89
CA TYR A 97 -15.10 -16.29 -10.40
C TYR A 97 -14.51 -14.89 -10.59
N GLU A 98 -13.44 -14.61 -9.87
CA GLU A 98 -12.78 -13.30 -9.81
C GLU A 98 -12.38 -12.76 -11.19
N ALA A 99 -11.78 -13.62 -12.03
CA ALA A 99 -11.38 -13.23 -13.37
C ALA A 99 -11.20 -14.42 -14.33
N VAL A 100 -11.13 -14.08 -15.61
CA VAL A 100 -10.66 -14.96 -16.69
C VAL A 100 -9.47 -14.30 -17.37
N ASP A 101 -8.32 -14.95 -17.34
CA ASP A 101 -7.08 -14.44 -17.94
C ASP A 101 -6.91 -15.04 -19.35
N PHE A 102 -6.79 -14.17 -20.36
CA PHE A 102 -6.55 -14.51 -21.76
C PHE A 102 -5.12 -14.11 -22.20
N THR A 103 -4.22 -13.84 -21.26
CA THR A 103 -2.89 -13.30 -21.57
C THR A 103 -1.96 -14.43 -21.99
N PRO A 104 -1.47 -14.46 -23.25
CA PRO A 104 -0.80 -15.64 -23.81
C PRO A 104 0.42 -16.13 -23.02
N SER A 105 1.19 -15.22 -22.42
CA SER A 105 2.37 -15.55 -21.62
C SER A 105 2.05 -16.24 -20.29
N ARG A 106 0.78 -16.23 -19.86
CA ARG A 106 0.31 -16.80 -18.58
C ARG A 106 -0.59 -18.01 -18.76
N LEU A 107 -0.82 -18.48 -19.98
CA LEU A 107 -1.67 -19.63 -20.23
C LEU A 107 -0.86 -20.93 -20.16
N PRO A 108 -1.43 -22.01 -19.58
CA PRO A 108 -0.91 -23.36 -19.76
C PRO A 108 -0.83 -23.72 -21.25
N SER A 109 0.09 -24.62 -21.62
CA SER A 109 0.19 -25.09 -23.01
C SER A 109 -1.13 -25.72 -23.46
N ASN A 110 -1.69 -25.23 -24.57
CA ASN A 110 -2.96 -25.64 -25.19
C ASN A 110 -4.26 -25.16 -24.50
N GLU A 111 -4.21 -24.12 -23.66
CA GLU A 111 -5.41 -23.43 -23.17
C GLU A 111 -5.55 -22.04 -23.80
N ASP A 112 -6.78 -21.65 -24.15
CA ASP A 112 -7.09 -20.32 -24.71
C ASP A 112 -7.38 -19.27 -23.62
N HIS A 113 -7.64 -19.72 -22.39
CA HIS A 113 -7.88 -18.90 -21.21
C HIS A 113 -7.66 -19.67 -19.92
N ALA A 114 -7.39 -18.96 -18.82
CA ALA A 114 -7.27 -19.53 -17.47
C ALA A 114 -8.30 -18.90 -16.52
N ILE A 115 -9.00 -19.74 -15.76
CA ILE A 115 -9.98 -19.28 -14.77
C ILE A 115 -9.28 -19.01 -13.44
N VAL A 116 -9.39 -17.78 -12.95
CA VAL A 116 -8.89 -17.37 -11.63
C VAL A 116 -9.90 -17.80 -10.57
N ARG A 117 -9.73 -19.02 -10.04
CA ARG A 117 -10.67 -19.66 -9.10
C ARG A 117 -10.62 -19.08 -7.68
N SER A 118 -10.90 -17.79 -7.54
CA SER A 118 -11.11 -17.09 -6.27
C SER A 118 -12.44 -16.33 -6.31
N PHE A 119 -12.90 -15.91 -5.13
CA PHE A 119 -14.07 -15.06 -4.98
C PHE A 119 -13.71 -13.91 -4.05
N MET A 120 -13.92 -12.67 -4.49
CA MET A 120 -13.75 -11.50 -3.63
C MET A 120 -15.11 -10.96 -3.17
N ALA A 121 -15.29 -10.86 -1.85
CA ALA A 121 -16.56 -10.41 -1.27
C ALA A 121 -16.97 -9.02 -1.77
N HIS A 122 -16.02 -8.10 -1.95
CA HIS A 122 -16.30 -6.76 -2.45
C HIS A 122 -16.67 -6.75 -3.94
N HIS A 123 -16.08 -7.62 -4.79
CA HIS A 123 -16.48 -7.76 -6.19
C HIS A 123 -17.89 -8.36 -6.35
N GLN A 124 -18.24 -9.34 -5.52
CA GLN A 124 -19.61 -9.85 -5.45
C GLN A 124 -20.58 -8.77 -4.97
N GLY A 125 -20.20 -8.03 -3.91
CA GLY A 125 -20.98 -6.92 -3.39
C GLY A 125 -21.24 -5.82 -4.42
N MET A 126 -20.22 -5.43 -5.20
CA MET A 126 -20.36 -4.47 -6.30
C MET A 126 -21.31 -4.97 -7.38
N THR A 127 -21.16 -6.24 -7.79
CA THR A 127 -22.04 -6.86 -8.80
C THR A 127 -23.50 -6.85 -8.37
N ILE A 128 -23.77 -7.33 -7.16
CA ILE A 128 -25.14 -7.39 -6.60
C ILE A 128 -25.71 -5.97 -6.48
N THR A 129 -24.93 -5.02 -5.98
CA THR A 129 -25.35 -3.62 -5.81
C THR A 129 -25.68 -2.97 -7.15
N ALA A 130 -24.85 -3.20 -8.17
CA ALA A 130 -25.08 -2.64 -9.50
C ALA A 130 -26.33 -3.20 -10.16
N ILE A 131 -26.52 -4.53 -10.12
CA ILE A 131 -27.74 -5.18 -10.63
C ILE A 131 -28.98 -4.69 -9.86
N ALA A 132 -28.89 -4.60 -8.54
CA ALA A 132 -29.98 -4.07 -7.72
C ALA A 132 -30.31 -2.62 -8.09
N ASN A 133 -29.31 -1.78 -8.32
CA ASN A 133 -29.52 -0.41 -8.81
C ASN A 133 -30.20 -0.40 -10.18
N THR A 134 -29.81 -1.25 -11.12
CA THR A 134 -30.47 -1.33 -12.43
C THR A 134 -31.93 -1.77 -12.31
N LEU A 135 -32.22 -2.79 -11.49
CA LEU A 135 -33.57 -3.36 -11.36
C LEU A 135 -34.51 -2.51 -10.50
N GLN A 136 -33.95 -1.74 -9.56
CA GLN A 136 -34.70 -0.95 -8.59
C GLN A 136 -34.61 0.55 -8.89
N ASP A 137 -34.31 0.94 -10.13
CA ASP A 137 -34.28 2.33 -10.58
C ASP A 137 -33.39 3.25 -9.71
N GLY A 138 -32.19 2.77 -9.36
CA GLY A 138 -31.18 3.53 -8.66
C GLY A 138 -31.44 3.75 -7.16
N ARG A 139 -32.36 3.01 -6.52
CA ARG A 139 -32.70 3.23 -5.09
C ARG A 139 -31.52 3.21 -4.12
N LEU A 140 -30.47 2.43 -4.34
CA LEU A 140 -29.30 2.45 -3.46
C LEU A 140 -28.46 3.72 -3.67
N ARG A 141 -28.33 4.18 -4.92
CA ARG A 141 -27.74 5.49 -5.23
C ARG A 141 -28.53 6.60 -4.54
N ASP A 142 -29.85 6.60 -4.64
CA ASP A 142 -30.66 7.67 -4.04
C ASP A 142 -30.53 7.69 -2.51
N ARG A 143 -30.48 6.52 -1.87
CA ARG A 143 -30.19 6.41 -0.43
C ARG A 143 -28.81 6.91 -0.07
N PHE A 144 -27.80 6.60 -0.88
CA PHE A 144 -26.43 7.07 -0.67
C PHE A 144 -26.34 8.60 -0.77
N HIS A 145 -26.99 9.21 -1.76
CA HIS A 145 -27.03 10.66 -1.93
C HIS A 145 -27.96 11.39 -0.94
N ALA A 146 -28.81 10.68 -0.21
CA ALA A 146 -29.61 11.26 0.86
C ALA A 146 -28.80 11.50 2.16
N GLU A 147 -27.62 10.90 2.29
CA GLU A 147 -26.78 11.04 3.47
C GLU A 147 -26.16 12.45 3.56
N PRO A 148 -26.33 13.20 4.67
CA PRO A 148 -25.85 14.58 4.78
C PRO A 148 -24.35 14.75 4.52
N MET A 149 -23.53 13.76 4.92
CA MET A 149 -22.09 13.76 4.65
C MET A 149 -21.78 13.70 3.15
N ILE A 150 -22.55 12.92 2.39
CA ILE A 150 -22.40 12.79 0.93
C ILE A 150 -22.89 14.06 0.24
N GLN A 151 -24.00 14.63 0.67
CA GLN A 151 -24.51 15.91 0.14
C GLN A 151 -23.48 17.05 0.30
N GLY A 152 -22.78 17.10 1.43
CA GLY A 152 -21.72 18.08 1.66
C GLY A 152 -20.53 17.97 0.70
N ALA A 153 -20.28 16.77 0.16
CA ALA A 153 -19.21 16.48 -0.79
C ALA A 153 -19.69 16.31 -2.24
N GLU A 154 -20.99 16.40 -2.51
CA GLU A 154 -21.59 16.06 -3.81
C GLU A 154 -21.05 16.93 -4.96
N LEU A 155 -20.71 18.19 -4.66
CA LEU A 155 -20.09 19.10 -5.64
C LEU A 155 -18.70 18.63 -6.10
N LEU A 156 -17.98 17.82 -5.29
CA LEU A 156 -16.70 17.23 -5.67
C LEU A 156 -16.86 16.08 -6.65
N LEU A 157 -18.04 15.47 -6.71
CA LEU A 157 -18.38 14.42 -7.68
C LEU A 157 -18.75 14.98 -9.06
N GLN A 158 -18.86 16.30 -9.18
CA GLN A 158 -19.14 16.98 -10.45
C GLN A 158 -17.85 17.47 -11.10
N GLU A 159 -17.37 16.75 -12.10
CA GLU A 159 -16.22 17.18 -12.90
C GLU A 159 -16.61 18.38 -13.80
N ARG A 160 -15.92 19.52 -13.62
CA ARG A 160 -16.05 20.66 -14.54
C ARG A 160 -15.15 20.43 -15.75
N ILE A 161 -15.74 20.37 -16.96
CA ILE A 161 -14.97 20.37 -18.20
C ILE A 161 -14.14 21.67 -18.27
N PRO A 162 -12.80 21.59 -18.40
CA PRO A 162 -11.97 22.77 -18.64
C PRO A 162 -12.41 23.49 -19.92
N ARG A 163 -12.74 24.77 -19.84
CA ARG A 163 -13.30 25.55 -20.96
C ARG A 163 -12.27 25.87 -22.06
N ASP A 164 -10.98 25.76 -21.77
CA ASP A 164 -9.89 26.24 -22.65
C ASP A 164 -8.94 25.13 -23.14
N VAL A 165 -9.34 23.85 -23.13
CA VAL A 165 -8.53 22.78 -23.72
C VAL A 165 -9.04 22.51 -25.13
N ALA A 166 -8.26 22.91 -26.14
CA ALA A 166 -8.43 22.39 -27.49
C ALA A 166 -8.33 20.85 -27.39
N SER A 167 -9.45 20.17 -27.65
CA SER A 167 -9.52 18.71 -27.71
C SER A 167 -8.69 18.23 -28.90
N ALA A 168 -7.37 18.12 -28.69
CA ALA A 168 -6.55 17.27 -29.53
C ALA A 168 -6.97 15.84 -29.18
N PRO A 169 -7.47 15.03 -30.13
CA PRO A 169 -7.74 13.64 -29.84
C PRO A 169 -6.44 13.02 -29.31
N PRO A 170 -6.49 12.21 -28.23
CA PRO A 170 -5.31 11.49 -27.79
C PRO A 170 -4.83 10.70 -29.00
N ARG A 171 -3.61 10.97 -29.47
CA ARG A 171 -2.99 10.23 -30.56
C ARG A 171 -2.76 8.81 -30.06
N ALA A 172 -3.79 7.97 -30.16
CA ALA A 172 -3.68 6.53 -30.19
C ALA A 172 -3.03 6.16 -31.54
N THR A 173 -1.76 6.54 -31.70
CA THR A 173 -0.94 5.93 -32.73
C THR A 173 -0.32 4.74 -32.05
N GLU A 174 -0.69 3.54 -32.48
CA GLU A 174 0.01 2.31 -32.18
C GLU A 174 1.49 2.52 -32.50
N VAL A 175 2.27 2.89 -31.49
CA VAL A 175 3.71 2.76 -31.59
C VAL A 175 3.94 1.26 -31.39
N LEU A 176 4.20 0.56 -32.49
CA LEU A 176 4.81 -0.76 -32.46
C LEU A 176 6.17 -0.60 -31.76
N VAL A 177 6.18 -0.77 -30.45
CA VAL A 177 7.41 -0.87 -29.67
C VAL A 177 7.87 -2.31 -29.84
N ALA A 178 9.09 -2.48 -30.34
CA ALA A 178 9.80 -3.75 -30.32
C ALA A 178 9.71 -4.37 -28.92
N PRO A 179 9.64 -5.71 -28.80
CA PRO A 179 9.35 -6.37 -27.52
C PRO A 179 10.40 -5.95 -26.49
N VAL A 180 10.01 -5.00 -25.64
CA VAL A 180 10.63 -4.88 -24.34
C VAL A 180 10.05 -6.06 -23.61
N GLU A 181 10.90 -6.99 -23.17
CA GLU A 181 10.52 -7.98 -22.16
C GLU A 181 10.05 -7.21 -20.91
N GLN A 182 8.79 -6.80 -20.90
CA GLN A 182 8.14 -6.22 -19.74
C GLN A 182 7.72 -7.38 -18.87
N LEU A 183 8.61 -7.72 -17.96
CA LEU A 183 8.27 -8.43 -16.73
C LEU A 183 7.11 -7.65 -16.09
N ASP A 184 5.91 -8.24 -16.06
CA ASP A 184 4.80 -7.90 -15.15
C ASP A 184 5.24 -8.16 -13.69
N ALA A 185 6.35 -7.56 -13.27
CA ALA A 185 6.72 -7.49 -11.88
C ALA A 185 5.85 -6.41 -11.23
N PRO A 186 5.47 -6.56 -9.94
CA PRO A 186 5.05 -5.41 -9.15
C PRO A 186 6.04 -4.26 -9.40
N VAL A 187 5.61 -2.99 -9.32
CA VAL A 187 6.53 -1.86 -9.44
C VAL A 187 7.45 -1.88 -8.22
N VAL A 188 8.46 -2.75 -8.29
CA VAL A 188 9.46 -2.97 -7.28
C VAL A 188 10.52 -1.93 -7.54
N ARG A 189 10.53 -0.88 -6.72
CA ARG A 189 11.62 0.09 -6.75
C ARG A 189 12.74 -0.45 -5.89
N THR A 190 13.82 -0.86 -6.55
CA THR A 190 15.04 -1.29 -5.87
C THR A 190 16.02 -0.13 -5.79
N PHE A 191 16.62 0.03 -4.63
CA PHE A 191 17.68 0.99 -4.35
C PHE A 191 18.89 0.20 -3.84
N ASP A 192 19.81 -0.18 -4.73
CA ASP A 192 21.01 -0.94 -4.35
C ASP A 192 22.01 -0.13 -3.51
N LYS A 193 21.94 1.21 -3.62
CA LYS A 193 22.70 2.16 -2.80
C LYS A 193 21.80 3.32 -2.40
N PRO A 194 20.94 3.16 -1.38
CA PRO A 194 19.91 4.15 -1.05
C PRO A 194 20.47 5.54 -0.72
N SER A 195 21.68 5.61 -0.16
CA SER A 195 22.37 6.85 0.22
C SER A 195 22.75 7.76 -0.95
N THR A 196 22.87 7.21 -2.18
CA THR A 196 23.29 7.97 -3.37
C THR A 196 22.12 8.29 -4.31
N GLN A 197 20.91 7.87 -3.96
CA GLN A 197 19.73 7.97 -4.80
C GLN A 197 18.95 9.25 -4.48
N PRO A 198 18.15 9.78 -5.43
CA PRO A 198 17.32 10.94 -5.17
C PRO A 198 16.28 10.64 -4.09
N ALA A 199 15.97 11.66 -3.28
CA ALA A 199 14.94 11.59 -2.25
C ALA A 199 13.63 11.10 -2.88
N THR A 200 13.19 9.92 -2.45
CA THR A 200 12.02 9.25 -2.98
C THR A 200 11.13 8.86 -1.81
N ALA A 201 9.86 9.25 -1.84
CA ALA A 201 8.91 8.80 -0.83
C ALA A 201 8.26 7.47 -1.24
N HIS A 202 7.92 6.68 -0.25
CA HIS A 202 7.04 5.53 -0.35
C HIS A 202 5.99 5.62 0.74
N LEU A 203 4.73 5.40 0.40
CA LEU A 203 3.61 5.55 1.31
C LEU A 203 2.88 4.21 1.39
N LEU A 204 2.74 3.70 2.61
CA LEU A 204 1.90 2.56 2.96
C LEU A 204 0.71 3.09 3.77
N SER A 205 -0.50 2.61 3.50
CA SER A 205 -1.71 3.14 4.16
C SER A 205 -2.87 2.16 4.07
N ASN A 206 -3.65 2.05 5.15
CA ASN A 206 -4.96 1.37 5.17
C ASN A 206 -6.14 2.36 5.02
N GLY A 207 -5.84 3.65 4.84
CA GLY A 207 -6.80 4.75 4.72
C GLY A 207 -6.82 5.64 5.97
N ASN A 208 -6.76 5.04 7.16
CA ASN A 208 -6.75 5.76 8.44
C ASN A 208 -5.33 5.91 8.98
N TYR A 209 -4.57 4.82 9.03
CA TYR A 209 -3.16 4.80 9.39
C TYR A 209 -2.28 4.80 8.14
N GLY A 210 -1.18 5.56 8.19
CA GLY A 210 -0.23 5.60 7.09
C GLY A 210 1.20 5.85 7.53
N VAL A 211 2.12 5.29 6.75
CA VAL A 211 3.57 5.35 6.98
C VAL A 211 4.23 5.84 5.71
N MET A 212 4.99 6.92 5.83
CA MET A 212 5.84 7.42 4.76
C MET A 212 7.29 7.04 5.07
N LEU A 213 7.99 6.49 4.08
CA LEU A 213 9.38 6.04 4.19
C LEU A 213 10.23 6.55 3.02
N THR A 214 11.50 6.81 3.27
CA THR A 214 12.53 7.04 2.25
C THR A 214 13.41 5.78 2.09
N PRO A 215 14.15 5.62 0.97
CA PRO A 215 15.10 4.53 0.79
C PRO A 215 16.16 4.45 1.88
N THR A 216 16.42 5.55 2.57
CA THR A 216 17.38 5.63 3.68
C THR A 216 16.77 5.27 5.04
N GLY A 217 15.46 4.99 5.12
CA GLY A 217 14.76 4.59 6.34
C GLY A 217 14.20 5.74 7.17
N GLU A 218 14.36 6.99 6.72
CA GLU A 218 13.68 8.14 7.30
C GLU A 218 12.18 8.05 6.99
N GLY A 219 11.36 8.67 7.84
CA GLY A 219 9.93 8.64 7.60
C GLY A 219 9.08 9.13 8.76
N TYR A 220 7.78 8.92 8.64
CA TYR A 220 6.85 9.15 9.73
C TYR A 220 5.64 8.25 9.65
N SER A 221 4.96 8.13 10.78
CA SER A 221 3.71 7.41 10.93
C SER A 221 2.62 8.40 11.35
N ARG A 222 1.43 8.21 10.79
CA ARG A 222 0.28 9.12 10.90
C ARG A 222 -0.97 8.29 11.13
N TRP A 223 -1.81 8.74 12.06
CA TRP A 223 -3.16 8.23 12.23
C TRP A 223 -4.14 9.37 11.99
N ARG A 224 -4.92 9.26 10.90
CA ARG A 224 -5.81 10.31 10.37
C ARG A 224 -5.04 11.62 10.15
N ASP A 225 -5.40 12.66 10.89
CA ASP A 225 -4.80 13.99 10.89
C ASP A 225 -3.71 14.16 11.97
N MET A 226 -3.45 13.13 12.77
CA MET A 226 -2.48 13.17 13.87
C MET A 226 -1.16 12.50 13.50
N ALA A 227 -0.05 13.19 13.76
CA ALA A 227 1.27 12.59 13.69
C ALA A 227 1.47 11.64 14.87
N VAL A 228 1.82 10.38 14.58
CA VAL A 228 2.24 9.42 15.59
C VAL A 228 3.71 9.65 15.90
N THR A 229 4.55 9.71 14.87
CA THR A 229 5.99 10.01 14.99
C THR A 229 6.32 11.37 14.37
N ARG A 230 7.41 11.98 14.86
CA ARG A 230 7.84 13.32 14.45
C ARG A 230 8.44 13.30 13.04
N TRP A 231 8.09 14.32 12.25
CA TRP A 231 8.65 14.57 10.92
C TRP A 231 9.01 16.04 10.71
N ARG A 232 10.08 16.28 9.94
CA ARG A 232 10.48 17.59 9.41
C ARG A 232 11.07 17.39 8.02
N ASP A 233 10.73 18.30 7.11
CA ASP A 233 11.27 18.34 5.76
C ASP A 233 12.46 19.31 5.72
N GLU A 234 13.51 19.00 6.48
CA GLU A 234 14.71 19.84 6.57
C GLU A 234 15.97 18.97 6.51
N SER A 235 16.68 19.03 5.37
CA SER A 235 17.88 18.24 5.09
C SER A 235 19.07 18.53 6.00
N ALA A 236 19.03 19.62 6.78
CA ALA A 236 20.08 20.03 7.70
C ALA A 236 19.92 19.47 9.13
N GLN A 237 18.80 18.81 9.43
CA GLN A 237 18.52 18.24 10.75
C GLN A 237 18.89 16.76 10.84
N ALA A 238 18.94 16.24 12.07
CA ALA A 238 19.09 14.82 12.30
C ALA A 238 17.92 14.05 11.65
N ALA A 239 18.22 12.87 11.12
CA ALA A 239 17.23 11.99 10.51
C ALA A 239 16.07 11.74 11.49
N LEU A 240 14.84 11.82 10.99
CA LEU A 240 13.62 11.56 11.76
C LEU A 240 12.91 10.33 11.20
N GLY A 241 12.35 9.53 12.12
CA GLY A 241 11.71 8.27 11.78
C GLY A 241 11.49 7.39 13.00
N ALA A 242 10.95 6.22 12.72
CA ALA A 242 11.04 5.08 13.61
C ALA A 242 12.19 4.21 13.13
N PHE A 243 13.21 4.08 13.95
CA PHE A 243 14.46 3.40 13.64
C PHE A 243 14.63 2.17 14.51
N VAL A 244 15.39 1.19 14.02
CA VAL A 244 15.85 0.05 14.82
C VAL A 244 17.37 0.03 14.73
N PHE A 245 18.02 0.15 15.89
CA PHE A 245 19.46 0.01 16.06
C PHE A 245 19.81 -1.43 16.37
N LEU A 246 20.98 -1.83 15.91
CA LEU A 246 21.56 -3.14 16.16
C LEU A 246 22.97 -2.95 16.70
N HIS A 247 23.30 -3.69 17.74
CA HIS A 247 24.62 -3.65 18.38
C HIS A 247 25.14 -5.07 18.59
N ASP A 248 26.25 -5.40 17.94
CA ASP A 248 26.92 -6.69 18.14
C ASP A 248 27.73 -6.64 19.44
N ARG A 249 27.40 -7.51 20.40
CA ARG A 249 28.01 -7.50 21.74
C ARG A 249 29.47 -7.93 21.74
N GLU A 250 29.88 -8.73 20.77
CA GLU A 250 31.27 -9.20 20.63
C GLU A 250 32.12 -8.13 19.94
N THR A 251 31.66 -7.61 18.79
CA THR A 251 32.46 -6.66 17.99
C THR A 251 32.31 -5.20 18.43
N ARG A 252 31.25 -4.88 19.19
CA ARG A 252 30.83 -3.52 19.57
C ARG A 252 30.43 -2.65 18.38
N GLU A 253 30.19 -3.24 17.22
CA GLU A 253 29.72 -2.52 16.05
C GLU A 253 28.24 -2.14 16.24
N VAL A 254 27.90 -0.93 15.81
CA VAL A 254 26.53 -0.41 15.85
C VAL A 254 26.11 0.02 14.46
N TRP A 255 24.94 -0.46 14.03
CA TRP A 255 24.33 -0.06 12.78
C TRP A 255 22.82 0.10 12.94
N SER A 256 22.18 0.67 11.94
CA SER A 256 20.72 0.76 11.85
C SER A 256 20.18 -0.25 10.85
N SER A 257 18.94 -0.69 11.04
CA SER A 257 18.23 -1.60 10.12
C SER A 257 18.11 -1.07 8.68
N ALA A 258 18.12 0.25 8.52
CA ALA A 258 18.24 0.97 7.27
C ALA A 258 19.47 1.90 7.33
N VAL A 259 19.69 2.72 6.30
CA VAL A 259 20.85 3.63 6.23
C VAL A 259 20.88 4.61 7.41
N GLN A 260 19.73 5.19 7.77
CA GLN A 260 19.61 6.17 8.84
C GLN A 260 19.19 5.49 10.15
N PRO A 261 19.57 6.06 11.31
CA PRO A 261 20.28 7.34 11.47
C PRO A 261 21.81 7.20 11.50
N THR A 262 22.34 5.99 11.72
CA THR A 262 23.77 5.78 11.99
C THR A 262 24.67 6.00 10.77
N ARG A 263 24.16 5.73 9.56
CA ARG A 263 24.90 5.70 8.29
C ARG A 263 26.09 4.72 8.29
N ALA A 264 26.17 3.85 9.29
CA ALA A 264 27.17 2.79 9.34
C ALA A 264 26.92 1.81 8.20
N GLY A 265 27.99 1.47 7.47
CA GLY A 265 27.91 0.57 6.33
C GLY A 265 26.96 1.05 5.23
N ALA A 266 26.86 2.35 4.93
CA ALA A 266 25.89 2.90 3.97
C ALA A 266 25.85 2.17 2.60
N ASP A 267 27.00 1.68 2.12
CA ASP A 267 27.12 0.91 0.86
C ASP A 267 26.69 -0.56 0.98
N HIS A 268 26.40 -1.04 2.20
CA HIS A 268 25.93 -2.37 2.53
C HIS A 268 24.41 -2.44 2.69
N HIS A 269 23.73 -1.31 2.50
CA HIS A 269 22.27 -1.21 2.57
C HIS A 269 21.64 -1.31 1.18
N ARG A 270 20.51 -2.00 1.12
CA ARG A 270 19.60 -2.05 -0.02
C ARG A 270 18.19 -1.77 0.47
N ALA A 271 17.40 -1.05 -0.33
CA ALA A 271 15.97 -0.87 -0.08
C ALA A 271 15.14 -1.39 -1.25
N VAL A 272 13.98 -1.95 -0.95
CA VAL A 272 13.04 -2.49 -1.93
C VAL A 272 11.64 -2.04 -1.55
N PHE A 273 10.99 -1.27 -2.42
CA PHE A 273 9.63 -0.80 -2.20
C PHE A 273 8.67 -1.46 -3.18
N CYS A 274 7.63 -2.07 -2.63
CA CYS A 274 6.50 -2.69 -3.32
C CYS A 274 5.20 -2.04 -2.83
N GLU A 275 4.09 -2.27 -3.50
CA GLU A 275 2.82 -1.58 -3.21
C GLU A 275 2.32 -1.75 -1.76
N HIS A 276 2.49 -2.93 -1.18
CA HIS A 276 2.00 -3.28 0.15
C HIS A 276 3.11 -3.38 1.21
N HIS A 277 4.37 -3.10 0.85
CA HIS A 277 5.51 -3.46 1.68
C HIS A 277 6.78 -2.65 1.36
N ALA A 278 7.53 -2.29 2.39
CA ALA A 278 8.88 -1.75 2.28
C ALA A 278 9.90 -2.67 2.97
N ALA A 279 10.92 -3.10 2.23
CA ALA A 279 12.04 -3.86 2.76
C ALA A 279 13.34 -3.05 2.78
N PHE A 280 14.12 -3.24 3.84
CA PHE A 280 15.50 -2.82 3.97
C PHE A 280 16.37 -4.05 4.24
N THR A 281 17.54 -4.11 3.63
CA THR A 281 18.52 -5.15 3.87
C THR A 281 19.86 -4.51 4.16
N HIS A 282 20.43 -4.82 5.31
CA HIS A 282 21.82 -4.53 5.64
C HIS A 282 22.60 -5.85 5.64
N HIS A 283 23.62 -5.94 4.80
CA HIS A 283 24.48 -7.12 4.73
C HIS A 283 25.92 -6.75 5.05
N GLU A 284 26.40 -7.14 6.23
CA GLU A 284 27.78 -6.93 6.63
C GLU A 284 28.44 -8.24 7.09
N GLN A 285 29.59 -8.54 6.51
CA GLN A 285 30.35 -9.77 6.74
C GLN A 285 29.52 -11.05 6.51
N ARG A 286 29.00 -11.65 7.59
CA ARG A 286 28.22 -12.89 7.62
C ARG A 286 26.85 -12.71 8.28
N LEU A 287 26.51 -11.48 8.67
CA LEU A 287 25.26 -11.14 9.32
C LEU A 287 24.41 -10.33 8.34
N THR A 288 23.23 -10.85 8.04
CA THR A 288 22.23 -10.14 7.24
C THR A 288 21.10 -9.71 8.15
N THR A 289 20.78 -8.41 8.13
CA THR A 289 19.60 -7.85 8.77
C THR A 289 18.59 -7.51 7.67
N THR A 290 17.41 -8.10 7.74
CA THR A 290 16.29 -7.75 6.86
C THR A 290 15.20 -7.11 7.69
N THR A 291 14.66 -5.98 7.26
CA THR A 291 13.55 -5.29 7.91
C THR A 291 12.43 -5.11 6.91
N GLU A 292 11.26 -5.66 7.23
CA GLU A 292 10.06 -5.61 6.40
C GLU A 292 8.99 -4.80 7.13
N ILE A 293 8.41 -3.83 6.44
CA ILE A 293 7.44 -2.90 7.00
C ILE A 293 6.14 -2.99 6.21
N VAL A 294 5.04 -3.18 6.94
CA VAL A 294 3.68 -3.26 6.40
C VAL A 294 2.73 -2.44 7.27
N VAL A 295 1.59 -2.04 6.69
CA VAL A 295 0.47 -1.43 7.43
C VAL A 295 -0.68 -2.43 7.44
N SER A 296 -1.26 -2.67 8.62
CA SER A 296 -2.39 -3.59 8.75
C SER A 296 -3.61 -3.08 7.98
N ALA A 297 -4.26 -3.96 7.23
CA ALA A 297 -5.49 -3.63 6.52
C ALA A 297 -6.71 -3.53 7.46
N GLU A 298 -6.63 -4.16 8.63
CA GLU A 298 -7.74 -4.27 9.59
C GLU A 298 -7.60 -3.29 10.75
N ASP A 299 -6.38 -3.06 11.21
CA ASP A 299 -6.06 -2.25 12.37
C ASP A 299 -5.25 -1.02 11.99
N ASP A 300 -5.40 0.06 12.75
CA ASP A 300 -4.63 1.30 12.58
C ASP A 300 -3.22 1.18 13.16
N ALA A 301 -2.43 0.26 12.59
CA ALA A 301 -1.11 -0.10 13.06
C ALA A 301 -0.13 -0.39 11.91
N GLU A 302 1.15 -0.13 12.16
CA GLU A 302 2.26 -0.64 11.35
C GLU A 302 2.93 -1.82 12.05
N ALA A 303 3.40 -2.79 11.26
CA ALA A 303 4.24 -3.87 11.72
C ALA A 303 5.62 -3.77 11.06
N ARG A 304 6.66 -3.98 11.85
CA ARG A 304 8.05 -4.02 11.40
C ARG A 304 8.66 -5.35 11.83
N ARG A 305 8.90 -6.25 10.87
CA ARG A 305 9.55 -7.52 11.11
C ARG A 305 11.04 -7.38 10.85
N ILE A 306 11.87 -7.75 11.83
CA ILE A 306 13.32 -7.75 11.69
C ILE A 306 13.81 -9.19 11.74
N THR A 307 14.49 -9.63 10.68
CA THR A 307 15.05 -10.97 10.56
C THR A 307 16.58 -10.89 10.53
N LEU A 308 17.22 -11.59 11.46
CA LEU A 308 18.66 -11.74 11.52
C LEU A 308 19.08 -13.11 10.99
N THR A 309 19.95 -13.11 9.98
CA THR A 309 20.53 -14.35 9.43
C THR A 309 22.03 -14.34 9.63
N ASN A 310 22.53 -15.22 10.50
CA ASN A 310 23.96 -15.45 10.71
C ASN A 310 24.44 -16.63 9.86
N SER A 311 25.19 -16.34 8.79
CA SER A 311 25.87 -17.33 7.94
C SER A 311 27.27 -17.70 8.45
N GLY A 312 27.63 -17.21 9.63
CA GLY A 312 28.85 -17.51 10.35
C GLY A 312 28.85 -18.89 11.00
N ARG A 313 30.04 -19.33 11.42
CA ARG A 313 30.23 -20.57 12.20
C ARG A 313 30.19 -20.34 13.71
N ARG A 314 30.14 -19.08 14.16
CA ARG A 314 30.11 -18.70 15.57
C ARG A 314 28.74 -18.09 15.89
N PRO A 315 28.15 -18.42 17.04
CA PRO A 315 26.96 -17.71 17.52
C PRO A 315 27.30 -16.23 17.71
N ARG A 316 26.30 -15.36 17.55
CA ARG A 316 26.41 -13.92 17.79
C ARG A 316 25.26 -13.47 18.67
N GLU A 317 25.55 -12.55 19.60
CA GLU A 317 24.54 -11.88 20.41
C GLU A 317 24.38 -10.45 19.93
N ILE A 318 23.17 -10.11 19.48
CA ILE A 318 22.86 -8.79 18.91
C ILE A 318 21.78 -8.13 19.78
N ASP A 319 22.07 -6.94 20.29
CA ASP A 319 21.06 -6.12 20.94
C ASP A 319 20.26 -5.38 19.86
N LEU A 320 18.93 -5.48 19.89
CA LEU A 320 18.04 -4.69 19.05
C LEU A 320 17.40 -3.59 19.89
N THR A 321 17.35 -2.37 19.37
CA THR A 321 16.72 -1.25 20.05
C THR A 321 15.86 -0.44 19.09
N SER A 322 14.54 -0.48 19.27
CA SER A 322 13.62 0.41 18.55
C SER A 322 13.64 1.81 19.14
N TYR A 323 13.46 2.81 18.28
CA TYR A 323 13.44 4.22 18.65
C TYR A 323 12.47 4.98 17.78
N ALA A 324 11.60 5.77 18.41
CA ALA A 324 10.72 6.70 17.72
C ALA A 324 10.47 7.95 18.57
N GLU A 325 10.44 9.13 17.94
CA GLU A 325 10.05 10.36 18.61
C GLU A 325 8.54 10.60 18.48
N LEU A 326 7.78 10.34 19.55
CA LEU A 326 6.31 10.46 19.55
C LEU A 326 5.80 11.91 19.55
N VAL A 327 4.63 12.12 18.92
CA VAL A 327 3.94 13.42 18.83
C VAL A 327 2.51 13.36 19.35
N LEU A 328 1.68 12.46 18.80
CA LEU A 328 0.26 12.26 19.11
C LEU A 328 -0.60 13.54 18.99
N ALA A 329 -0.34 14.34 17.96
CA ALA A 329 -1.00 15.62 17.71
C ALA A 329 -0.97 15.97 16.22
N PRO A 330 -1.79 16.94 15.75
CA PRO A 330 -1.67 17.46 14.40
C PRO A 330 -0.24 17.95 14.11
N PRO A 331 0.33 17.65 12.93
CA PRO A 331 1.71 17.99 12.59
C PRO A 331 2.04 19.49 12.77
N SER A 332 1.10 20.36 12.43
CA SER A 332 1.23 21.82 12.58
C SER A 332 1.43 22.25 14.04
N SER A 333 0.81 21.56 15.00
CA SER A 333 0.95 21.88 16.41
C SER A 333 2.33 21.50 16.95
N ASP A 334 2.92 20.40 16.49
CA ASP A 334 4.29 20.02 16.86
C ASP A 334 5.32 20.94 16.19
N GLN A 335 5.09 21.34 14.93
CA GLN A 335 5.93 22.28 14.20
C GLN A 335 6.00 23.65 14.86
N ALA A 336 4.85 24.19 15.29
CA ALA A 336 4.79 25.53 15.88
C ALA A 336 5.60 25.64 17.18
N HIS A 337 5.46 24.68 18.10
CA HIS A 337 6.16 24.71 19.40
C HIS A 337 6.56 23.29 19.87
N PRO A 338 7.69 22.75 19.39
CA PRO A 338 8.08 21.36 19.69
C PRO A 338 8.32 21.10 21.17
N ALA A 339 9.06 21.98 21.85
CA ALA A 339 9.36 21.84 23.29
C ALA A 339 8.08 21.82 24.13
N PHE A 340 7.11 22.67 23.77
CA PHE A 340 5.80 22.70 24.43
C PHE A 340 5.00 21.45 24.11
N SER A 341 4.98 21.01 22.86
CA SER A 341 4.23 19.82 22.42
C SER A 341 4.66 18.55 23.16
N LYS A 342 5.97 18.40 23.42
CA LYS A 342 6.54 17.25 24.14
C LYS A 342 6.02 17.11 25.57
N MET A 343 5.74 18.22 26.27
CA MET A 343 5.26 18.20 27.66
C MET A 343 3.88 17.57 27.83
N PHE A 344 3.12 17.40 26.74
CA PHE A 344 1.79 16.79 26.79
C PHE A 344 1.83 15.30 26.51
N VAL A 345 2.93 14.76 25.99
CA VAL A 345 3.07 13.32 25.76
C VAL A 345 3.44 12.66 27.08
N VAL A 346 2.61 11.72 27.52
CA VAL A 346 2.82 10.91 28.72
C VAL A 346 3.04 9.48 28.25
N THR A 347 4.12 8.87 28.72
CA THR A 347 4.44 7.48 28.42
C THR A 347 4.43 6.68 29.72
N ASP A 348 4.08 5.41 29.60
CA ASP A 348 4.18 4.43 30.68
C ASP A 348 4.57 3.07 30.10
N TYR A 349 5.03 2.16 30.95
CA TYR A 349 5.37 0.80 30.58
C TYR A 349 4.55 -0.18 31.40
N LEU A 350 3.89 -1.12 30.71
CA LEU A 350 3.09 -2.17 31.31
C LEU A 350 3.88 -3.49 31.26
N PRO A 351 4.57 -3.89 32.36
CA PRO A 351 5.49 -5.03 32.33
C PRO A 351 4.79 -6.35 32.06
N GLU A 352 3.54 -6.51 32.52
CA GLU A 352 2.74 -7.73 32.33
C GLU A 352 2.39 -7.98 30.87
N LEU A 353 2.35 -6.93 30.05
CA LEU A 353 2.02 -7.00 28.63
C LEU A 353 3.25 -6.79 27.74
N GLY A 354 4.39 -6.37 28.30
CA GLY A 354 5.58 -6.00 27.52
C GLY A 354 5.35 -4.79 26.61
N VAL A 355 4.46 -3.86 26.98
CA VAL A 355 4.00 -2.77 26.10
C VAL A 355 4.41 -1.41 26.67
N ILE A 356 4.96 -0.55 25.81
CA ILE A 356 5.06 0.89 26.07
C ILE A 356 3.77 1.54 25.57
N ILE A 357 3.07 2.23 26.45
CA ILE A 357 1.89 3.03 26.09
C ILE A 357 2.25 4.50 26.09
N ALA A 358 1.61 5.25 25.22
CA ALA A 358 1.72 6.69 25.15
C ALA A 358 0.34 7.32 24.96
N THR A 359 0.09 8.40 25.69
CA THR A 359 -1.10 9.22 25.52
C THR A 359 -0.72 10.70 25.51
N ARG A 360 -1.67 11.54 25.12
CA ARG A 360 -1.51 12.99 25.18
C ARG A 360 -2.48 13.59 26.19
N ARG A 361 -1.96 14.42 27.10
CA ARG A 361 -2.77 15.20 28.04
C ARG A 361 -3.72 16.12 27.26
N ARG A 362 -5.02 15.96 27.50
CA ARG A 362 -6.06 16.83 26.95
C ARG A 362 -5.88 18.26 27.46
N ARG A 363 -6.03 19.25 26.58
CA ARG A 363 -5.99 20.68 26.93
C ARG A 363 -7.38 21.24 27.19
N SER A 364 -8.37 20.67 26.50
CA SER A 364 -9.80 20.93 26.66
C SER A 364 -10.54 19.62 26.93
N PRO A 365 -11.66 19.63 27.66
CA PRO A 365 -12.54 18.47 27.79
C PRO A 365 -13.03 17.89 26.44
N HIS A 366 -13.05 18.73 25.40
CA HIS A 366 -13.47 18.36 24.04
C HIS A 366 -12.35 17.76 23.20
N ASP A 367 -11.09 17.79 23.68
CA ASP A 367 -10.00 17.16 22.94
C ASP A 367 -10.18 15.64 22.94
N PRO A 368 -9.93 14.97 21.80
CA PRO A 368 -10.00 13.52 21.72
C PRO A 368 -8.98 12.87 22.65
N GLU A 369 -9.35 11.75 23.25
CA GLU A 369 -8.38 10.87 23.88
C GLU A 369 -7.64 10.09 22.81
N VAL A 370 -6.32 10.08 22.88
CA VAL A 370 -5.48 9.38 21.92
C VAL A 370 -4.50 8.51 22.69
N TRP A 371 -4.42 7.26 22.27
CA TRP A 371 -3.51 6.27 22.80
C TRP A 371 -2.70 5.68 21.66
N ALA A 372 -1.43 5.45 21.91
CA ALA A 372 -0.55 4.67 21.06
C ALA A 372 0.14 3.61 21.91
N ALA A 373 0.44 2.47 21.31
CA ALA A 373 1.16 1.38 21.94
C ALA A 373 2.34 0.99 21.05
N HIS A 374 3.46 0.62 21.68
CA HIS A 374 4.59 0.00 21.02
C HIS A 374 4.87 -1.33 21.70
N ILE A 375 4.95 -2.38 20.88
CA ILE A 375 5.12 -3.77 21.29
C ILE A 375 6.30 -4.33 20.51
N ALA A 376 7.21 -4.99 21.22
CA ALA A 376 8.29 -5.76 20.63
C ALA A 376 8.08 -7.24 20.99
N VAL A 377 8.08 -8.10 19.98
CA VAL A 377 7.95 -9.55 20.15
C VAL A 377 9.18 -10.19 19.53
N VAL A 378 9.85 -11.06 20.28
CA VAL A 378 11.00 -11.81 19.81
C VAL A 378 10.58 -13.24 19.50
N GLU A 379 10.80 -13.66 18.25
CA GLU A 379 10.72 -15.06 17.84
C GLU A 379 12.13 -15.66 17.91
N GLY A 380 12.50 -16.21 19.07
CA GLY A 380 13.84 -16.73 19.28
C GLY A 380 14.20 -16.90 20.76
N GLU A 381 15.50 -16.95 21.03
CA GLU A 381 16.04 -17.04 22.40
C GLU A 381 16.46 -15.64 22.88
N ASP A 382 15.80 -15.16 23.92
CA ASP A 382 16.19 -13.94 24.63
C ASP A 382 17.35 -14.26 25.58
N THR A 383 18.49 -13.62 25.37
CA THR A 383 19.68 -13.78 26.23
C THR A 383 19.75 -12.74 27.36
N ALA A 384 18.85 -11.75 27.36
CA ALA A 384 18.76 -10.70 28.37
C ALA A 384 17.33 -10.17 28.54
N PRO A 385 16.97 -9.62 29.72
CA PRO A 385 15.67 -8.97 29.93
C PRO A 385 15.50 -7.74 29.04
N ILE A 386 14.26 -7.46 28.63
CA ILE A 386 13.91 -6.25 27.89
C ILE A 386 14.27 -4.98 28.69
N GLN A 387 14.84 -4.01 28.01
CA GLN A 387 15.15 -2.68 28.55
C GLN A 387 14.31 -1.65 27.84
N ILE A 388 13.91 -0.61 28.58
CA ILE A 388 13.03 0.44 28.08
C ILE A 388 13.56 1.81 28.51
N GLU A 389 13.40 2.79 27.62
CA GLU A 389 13.64 4.20 27.91
C GLU A 389 12.62 5.03 27.14
N THR A 390 11.95 5.94 27.83
CA THR A 390 10.93 6.82 27.24
C THR A 390 11.35 8.29 27.24
N ASP A 391 12.50 8.62 27.85
CA ASP A 391 13.14 9.93 27.79
C ASP A 391 14.28 9.95 26.76
N ARG A 392 14.07 10.71 25.69
CA ARG A 392 15.07 10.96 24.64
C ARG A 392 16.42 11.45 25.20
N ALA A 393 16.42 12.32 26.22
CA ALA A 393 17.65 12.88 26.77
C ALA A 393 18.50 11.81 27.47
N ARG A 394 17.85 10.81 28.08
CA ARG A 394 18.52 9.66 28.68
C ARG A 394 19.01 8.67 27.63
N PHE A 395 18.22 8.44 26.59
CA PHE A 395 18.58 7.56 25.47
C PHE A 395 19.77 8.10 24.67
N VAL A 396 19.66 9.32 24.15
CA VAL A 396 20.66 9.92 23.25
C VAL A 396 21.85 10.50 24.02
N GLY A 397 21.59 11.04 25.21
CA GLY A 397 22.57 11.79 25.99
C GLY A 397 22.65 13.26 25.60
N ARG A 398 23.08 14.10 26.56
CA ARG A 398 23.18 15.55 26.37
C ARG A 398 24.21 15.91 25.29
N GLY A 399 23.80 16.74 24.33
CA GLY A 399 24.67 17.25 23.26
C GLY A 399 24.98 16.24 22.15
N ARG A 400 24.28 15.11 22.11
CA ARG A 400 24.43 14.07 21.10
C ARG A 400 23.23 14.04 20.15
N SER A 401 23.43 13.46 18.97
CA SER A 401 22.39 13.05 18.04
C SER A 401 22.38 11.53 17.91
N ILE A 402 21.27 11.02 17.38
CA ILE A 402 21.21 9.65 16.84
C ILE A 402 21.97 9.54 15.53
#